data_AF-A0A6G0X8V0-F1
#
_entry.id   AF-A0A6G0X8V0-F1
#
_cell.length_a   1.000
_cell.length_b   1.000
_cell.length_c   1.000
_cell.angle_alpha   90.00
_cell.angle_beta   90.00
_cell.angle_gamma   90.00
#
_symmetry.space_group_name_H-M   'P 1'
#
loop_
_entity.id
_entity.type
_entity.pdbx_description
1 polymer ?
#
loop_
_entity_poly.entity_id
_entity_poly.type
_entity_poly.pdbx_seq_one_letter_code
_entity_poly.pdbx_strand_id
1 'polypeptide(L)'
;MDPPSLYRDVMASESALRELLRSQACGSPNALYLRSTLMEKAESFVSKCPGFAASKEIEQVLWKPCFYKRIEDFRRRIRKYASQSGNDRSIRDHFFKLSDEFQAFLDQSAAYYERLHEYFVAADPTHDGEALRHSMFRCLIFLGDIARYRELHSQKAKKNFIAAEGYYHRALQIMPENGNPHNQLAVLATYIEAETIAVYRYCRSLLLPQPFATAEENLSLLFERSRHRALSPTSSTSISAQSPPKEKSAFLKAFLHRLTRLHGILYAPTVDETYPLELEASICSDFQALLAAGVLGDALVLKLFVINIFCITRSSAMQANAVKLTLVLMSIVLDCVVEKRMLLGPVSVLGDFFRLHPRYLDVAPPSLEWKTSLVKVLNECCVVYAASHEEYEANKGQLKESIELRCFEPLGTIPNSTGSTGAIPEADAWPIRCANLLRFASFLVHERILYERDGQYSTTPPPPSIPTIMPPMPSIVDNGRGMEDEDDFDDEVIVFQPVESQQSASSSAFIGSPSFGSVDLSAFRNLGGGLRPMATQDVLWQPNAPSSSASVWQEPSWTHLEAVEQESSRYEHQASSLSLLFEQTSQSTKKTTKSPPPGFAPVVTRNPFVVGGHPS
;
A
#
# COMPACT_ATOMS: atom_id res chain seq x y z
N MET A 1 -8.41 16.20 42.64
CA MET A 1 -9.65 15.54 42.20
C MET A 1 -9.33 14.11 41.89
N ASP A 2 -10.20 13.17 42.25
CA ASP A 2 -10.02 11.77 41.87
C ASP A 2 -10.23 11.58 40.35
N PRO A 3 -9.61 10.56 39.72
CA PRO A 3 -9.76 10.32 38.28
C PRO A 3 -11.23 10.12 37.83
N PRO A 4 -12.10 9.43 38.59
CA PRO A 4 -13.52 9.30 38.23
C PRO A 4 -14.30 10.62 38.21
N SER A 5 -13.99 11.59 39.07
CA SER A 5 -14.60 12.93 39.02
C SER A 5 -14.20 13.65 37.74
N LEU A 6 -12.92 13.63 37.36
CA LEU A 6 -12.47 14.27 36.12
C LEU A 6 -13.18 13.69 34.89
N TYR A 7 -13.34 12.36 34.85
CA TYR A 7 -14.11 11.70 33.78
C TYR A 7 -15.57 12.16 33.76
N ARG A 8 -16.25 12.22 34.91
CA ARG A 8 -17.64 12.70 35.00
C ARG A 8 -17.79 14.13 34.49
N ASP A 9 -16.83 15.00 34.81
CA ASP A 9 -16.84 16.40 34.35
C ASP A 9 -16.69 16.52 32.83
N VAL A 10 -15.84 15.68 32.23
CA VAL A 10 -15.71 15.58 30.76
C VAL A 10 -17.02 15.12 30.13
N MET A 11 -17.61 14.03 30.63
CA MET A 11 -18.84 13.47 30.06
C MET A 11 -20.07 14.39 30.23
N ALA A 12 -20.15 15.12 31.35
CA ALA A 12 -21.17 16.15 31.55
C ALA A 12 -21.03 17.28 30.51
N SER A 13 -19.80 17.70 30.23
CA SER A 13 -19.51 18.76 29.24
C SER A 13 -19.76 18.28 27.81
N GLU A 14 -19.43 17.02 27.49
CA GLU A 14 -19.76 16.40 26.21
C GLU A 14 -21.26 16.33 26.00
N SER A 15 -22.01 15.89 27.01
CA SER A 15 -23.47 15.78 26.92
C SER A 15 -24.13 17.14 26.70
N ALA A 16 -23.66 18.18 27.42
CA ALA A 16 -24.14 19.54 27.25
C ALA A 16 -23.86 20.08 25.83
N LEU A 17 -22.64 19.88 25.30
CA LEU A 17 -22.31 20.29 23.94
C LEU A 17 -23.12 19.51 22.91
N ARG A 18 -23.24 18.18 23.07
CA ARG A 18 -24.00 17.32 22.16
C ARG A 18 -25.46 17.75 22.08
N GLU A 19 -26.08 18.05 23.21
CA GLU A 19 -27.47 18.54 23.27
C GLU A 19 -27.61 19.89 22.58
N LEU A 20 -26.71 20.83 22.86
CA LEU A 20 -26.72 22.14 22.21
C LEU A 20 -26.57 22.02 20.68
N LEU A 21 -25.71 21.12 20.20
CA LEU A 21 -25.49 20.87 18.77
C LEU A 21 -26.67 20.20 18.05
N ARG A 22 -27.73 19.80 18.75
CA ARG A 22 -29.00 19.35 18.12
C ARG A 22 -29.87 20.52 17.67
N SER A 23 -29.76 21.65 18.36
CA SER A 23 -30.61 22.83 18.15
C SER A 23 -29.85 24.04 17.60
N GLN A 24 -28.53 24.10 17.77
CA GLN A 24 -27.70 25.22 17.34
C GLN A 24 -26.58 24.80 16.38
N ALA A 25 -26.20 25.73 15.50
CA ALA A 25 -25.05 25.56 14.62
C ALA A 25 -23.75 25.45 15.43
N CYS A 26 -22.81 24.62 14.97
CA CYS A 26 -21.55 24.38 15.67
C CYS A 26 -20.63 25.61 15.78
N GLY A 27 -20.88 26.65 14.97
CA GLY A 27 -20.20 27.94 15.05
C GLY A 27 -20.87 28.96 15.97
N SER A 28 -21.96 28.62 16.67
CA SER A 28 -22.62 29.57 17.60
C SER A 28 -21.71 29.88 18.80
N PRO A 29 -21.76 31.10 19.37
CA PRO A 29 -20.92 31.46 20.52
C PRO A 29 -21.02 30.47 21.69
N ASN A 30 -22.25 30.00 21.99
CA ASN A 30 -22.49 29.01 23.04
C ASN A 30 -21.87 27.64 22.72
N ALA A 31 -21.95 27.19 21.46
CA ALA A 31 -21.34 25.95 21.02
C ALA A 31 -19.81 26.02 21.07
N LEU A 32 -19.22 27.15 20.68
CA LEU A 32 -17.79 27.39 20.77
C LEU A 32 -17.28 27.44 22.22
N TYR A 33 -18.06 28.04 23.13
CA TYR A 33 -17.76 28.07 24.56
C TYR A 33 -17.79 26.67 25.18
N LEU A 34 -18.86 25.90 24.97
CA LEU A 34 -18.97 24.53 25.50
C LEU A 34 -17.92 23.60 24.90
N ARG A 35 -17.59 23.76 23.61
CA ARG A 35 -16.48 23.03 22.96
C ARG A 35 -15.15 23.30 23.66
N SER A 36 -14.82 24.57 23.88
CA SER A 36 -13.55 24.95 24.51
C SER A 36 -13.48 24.42 25.95
N THR A 37 -14.57 24.55 26.71
CA THR A 37 -14.71 24.01 28.07
C THR A 37 -14.50 22.49 28.11
N LEU A 38 -15.13 21.76 27.18
CA LEU A 38 -14.97 20.30 27.08
C LEU A 38 -13.52 19.92 26.77
N MET A 39 -12.90 20.60 25.81
CA MET A 39 -11.50 20.37 25.44
C MET A 39 -10.54 20.63 26.60
N GLU A 40 -10.69 21.74 27.32
CA GLU A 40 -9.86 22.07 28.49
C GLU A 40 -9.97 21.01 29.61
N LYS A 41 -11.20 20.58 29.92
CA LYS A 41 -11.43 19.53 30.92
C LYS A 41 -10.84 18.19 30.48
N ALA A 42 -10.99 17.84 29.20
CA ALA A 42 -10.46 16.59 28.67
C ALA A 42 -8.93 16.60 28.63
N GLU A 43 -8.29 17.70 28.22
CA GLU A 43 -6.84 17.87 28.25
C GLU A 43 -6.31 17.80 29.70
N SER A 44 -6.98 18.46 30.66
CA SER A 44 -6.61 18.32 32.07
C SER A 44 -6.79 16.89 32.60
N PHE A 45 -7.75 16.12 32.08
CA PHE A 45 -7.95 14.74 32.51
C PHE A 45 -6.87 13.81 31.93
N VAL A 46 -6.62 13.89 30.62
CA VAL A 46 -5.62 13.08 29.91
C VAL A 46 -4.22 13.36 30.45
N SER A 47 -3.85 14.61 30.69
CA SER A 47 -2.52 14.95 31.23
C SER A 47 -2.28 14.44 32.65
N LYS A 48 -3.31 14.38 33.51
CA LYS A 48 -3.19 13.94 34.91
C LYS A 48 -3.29 12.43 35.06
N CYS A 49 -4.09 11.77 34.23
CA CYS A 49 -4.40 10.35 34.34
C CYS A 49 -4.47 9.68 32.95
N PRO A 50 -3.38 9.65 32.18
CA PRO A 50 -3.41 9.24 30.78
C PRO A 50 -3.88 7.79 30.57
N GLY A 51 -3.45 6.84 31.40
CA GLY A 51 -3.89 5.44 31.31
C GLY A 51 -5.39 5.28 31.55
N PHE A 52 -5.93 5.91 32.60
CA PHE A 52 -7.37 5.88 32.86
C PHE A 52 -8.17 6.63 31.78
N ALA A 53 -7.67 7.76 31.28
CA ALA A 53 -8.30 8.48 30.17
C ALA A 53 -8.31 7.63 28.89
N ALA A 54 -7.23 6.90 28.60
CA ALA A 54 -7.16 5.98 27.47
C ALA A 54 -8.17 4.83 27.61
N SER A 55 -8.35 4.27 28.82
CA SER A 55 -9.39 3.27 29.10
C SER A 55 -10.83 3.78 28.88
N LYS A 56 -11.01 5.10 28.84
CA LYS A 56 -12.28 5.80 28.55
C LYS A 56 -12.31 6.42 27.15
N GLU A 57 -11.27 6.21 26.35
CA GLU A 57 -11.17 6.65 24.95
C GLU A 57 -11.45 8.15 24.78
N ILE A 58 -10.90 8.98 25.67
CA ILE A 58 -11.23 10.41 25.71
C ILE A 58 -10.91 11.11 24.37
N GLU A 59 -9.84 10.71 23.69
CA GLU A 59 -9.49 11.22 22.36
C GLU A 59 -10.60 10.98 21.31
N GLN A 60 -11.28 9.83 21.40
CA GLN A 60 -12.38 9.43 20.53
C GLN A 60 -13.68 10.18 20.89
N VAL A 61 -13.96 10.33 22.19
CA VAL A 61 -15.13 11.09 22.69
C VAL A 61 -15.14 12.53 22.15
N LEU A 62 -13.96 13.14 22.04
CA LEU A 62 -13.82 14.52 21.56
C LEU A 62 -14.03 14.66 20.04
N TRP A 63 -13.63 13.66 19.25
CA TRP A 63 -13.50 13.78 17.79
C TRP A 63 -14.76 14.31 17.12
N LYS A 64 -15.89 13.62 17.31
CA LYS A 64 -17.15 13.95 16.62
C LYS A 64 -17.72 15.33 17.03
N PRO A 65 -17.93 15.63 18.33
CA PRO A 65 -18.55 16.89 18.74
C PRO A 65 -17.63 18.11 18.64
N CYS A 66 -16.31 17.95 18.87
CA CYS A 66 -15.39 19.10 18.90
C CYS A 66 -14.74 19.40 17.55
N PHE A 67 -14.48 18.37 16.74
CA PHE A 67 -13.65 18.51 15.54
C PHE A 67 -14.44 18.20 14.27
N TYR A 68 -14.84 16.95 14.07
CA TYR A 68 -15.44 16.48 12.82
C TYR A 68 -16.67 17.27 12.39
N LYS A 69 -17.65 17.50 13.29
CA LYS A 69 -18.84 18.30 12.97
C LYS A 69 -18.50 19.71 12.49
N ARG A 70 -17.45 20.31 13.06
CA ARG A 70 -17.01 21.68 12.72
C ARG A 70 -16.21 21.70 11.42
N ILE A 71 -15.37 20.68 11.17
CA ILE A 71 -14.73 20.45 9.86
C ILE A 71 -15.79 20.38 8.76
N GLU A 72 -16.85 19.58 8.96
CA GLU A 72 -17.91 19.43 7.97
C GLU A 72 -18.76 20.70 7.78
N ASP A 73 -18.97 21.50 8.84
CA ASP A 73 -19.61 22.81 8.71
C ASP A 73 -18.78 23.77 7.85
N PHE A 74 -17.46 23.86 8.11
CA PHE A 74 -16.55 24.65 7.28
C PHE A 74 -16.58 24.16 5.82
N ARG A 75 -16.46 22.86 5.59
CA ARG A 75 -16.52 22.25 4.25
C ARG A 75 -17.80 22.61 3.52
N ARG A 76 -18.96 22.47 4.18
CA ARG A 76 -20.27 22.81 3.60
C ARG A 76 -20.36 24.28 3.23
N ARG A 77 -19.91 25.18 4.10
CA ARG A 77 -19.93 26.63 3.86
C ARG A 77 -18.97 27.02 2.74
N ILE A 78 -17.75 26.47 2.72
CA ILE A 78 -16.76 26.70 1.65
C ILE A 78 -17.32 26.29 0.29
N ARG A 79 -17.92 25.09 0.18
CA ARG A 79 -18.59 24.65 -1.06
C ARG A 79 -19.68 25.62 -1.52
N LYS A 80 -20.52 26.07 -0.58
CA LYS A 80 -21.59 27.04 -0.87
C LYS A 80 -21.04 28.37 -1.42
N TYR A 81 -19.99 28.91 -0.83
CA TYR A 81 -19.41 30.17 -1.30
C TYR A 81 -18.62 30.00 -2.60
N ALA A 82 -17.98 28.86 -2.82
CA ALA A 82 -17.27 28.54 -4.06
C ALA A 82 -18.23 28.43 -5.27
N SER A 83 -19.43 27.87 -5.10
CA SER A 83 -20.41 27.82 -6.19
C SER A 83 -21.06 29.18 -6.48
N GLN A 84 -21.08 30.08 -5.48
CA GLN A 84 -21.65 31.42 -5.60
C GLN A 84 -20.63 32.49 -6.00
N SER A 85 -19.33 32.16 -6.03
CA SER A 85 -18.26 33.17 -6.06
C SER A 85 -18.17 34.00 -7.32
N GLY A 86 -18.78 33.57 -8.44
CA GLY A 86 -19.01 34.34 -9.68
C GLY A 86 -18.06 35.52 -9.94
N ASN A 87 -18.59 36.67 -10.34
CA ASN A 87 -17.84 37.94 -10.42
C ASN A 87 -18.04 38.83 -9.17
N ASP A 88 -18.70 38.33 -8.12
CA ASP A 88 -18.98 39.13 -6.91
C ASP A 88 -17.76 39.17 -5.98
N ARG A 89 -17.12 40.34 -5.93
CA ARG A 89 -15.95 40.58 -5.09
C ARG A 89 -16.20 40.28 -3.61
N SER A 90 -17.38 40.63 -3.08
CA SER A 90 -17.74 40.44 -1.67
C SER A 90 -17.81 38.95 -1.31
N ILE A 91 -18.39 38.14 -2.21
CA ILE A 91 -18.50 36.69 -2.02
C ILE A 91 -17.12 36.02 -2.06
N ARG A 92 -16.24 36.44 -2.97
CA ARG A 92 -14.84 35.96 -3.01
C ARG A 92 -14.07 36.35 -1.75
N ASP A 93 -14.19 37.59 -1.29
CA ASP A 93 -13.51 38.05 -0.08
C ASP A 93 -13.99 37.25 1.16
N HIS A 94 -15.29 36.94 1.23
CA HIS A 94 -15.84 36.07 2.27
C HIS A 94 -15.32 34.62 2.16
N PHE A 95 -15.22 34.08 0.95
CA PHE A 95 -14.65 32.75 0.71
C PHE A 95 -13.20 32.65 1.23
N PHE A 96 -12.35 33.61 0.90
CA PHE A 96 -10.95 33.62 1.38
C PHE A 96 -10.87 33.71 2.90
N LYS A 97 -11.64 34.61 3.52
CA LYS A 97 -11.70 34.72 4.98
C LYS A 97 -12.14 33.41 5.64
N LEU A 98 -13.17 32.76 5.09
CA LEU A 98 -13.65 31.48 5.59
C LEU A 98 -12.61 30.36 5.43
N SER A 99 -11.87 30.35 4.31
CA SER A 99 -10.76 29.42 4.10
C SER A 99 -9.65 29.62 5.14
N ASP A 100 -9.27 30.87 5.43
CA ASP A 100 -8.24 31.18 6.43
C ASP A 100 -8.70 30.79 7.85
N GLU A 101 -9.95 31.08 8.21
CA GLU A 101 -10.55 30.63 9.47
C GLU A 101 -10.54 29.10 9.60
N PHE A 102 -10.80 28.38 8.50
CA PHE A 102 -10.77 26.93 8.50
C PHE A 102 -9.34 26.38 8.65
N GLN A 103 -8.36 26.96 7.97
CA GLN A 103 -6.95 26.58 8.10
C GLN A 103 -6.47 26.79 9.55
N ALA A 104 -6.76 27.95 10.15
CA ALA A 104 -6.43 28.23 11.54
C ALA A 104 -7.10 27.24 12.52
N PHE A 105 -8.35 26.86 12.24
CA PHE A 105 -9.04 25.84 13.03
C PHE A 105 -8.37 24.46 12.93
N LEU A 106 -7.92 24.06 11.72
CA LEU A 106 -7.21 22.80 11.52
C LEU A 106 -5.83 22.81 12.21
N ASP A 107 -5.09 23.91 12.14
CA ASP A 107 -3.82 24.09 12.84
C ASP A 107 -3.98 23.94 14.36
N GLN A 108 -5.00 24.58 14.95
CA GLN A 108 -5.31 24.45 16.38
C GLN A 108 -5.76 23.03 16.75
N SER A 109 -6.48 22.35 15.85
CA SER A 109 -6.94 20.99 16.06
C SER A 109 -5.79 19.98 16.02
N ALA A 110 -4.84 20.17 15.09
CA ALA A 110 -3.62 19.36 15.01
C ALA A 110 -2.80 19.51 16.31
N ALA A 111 -2.50 20.75 16.70
CA ALA A 111 -1.73 21.03 17.91
C ALA A 111 -2.39 20.42 19.18
N TYR A 112 -3.71 20.40 19.24
CA TYR A 112 -4.44 19.78 20.36
C TYR A 112 -4.26 18.25 20.40
N TYR A 113 -4.43 17.56 19.26
CA TYR A 113 -4.24 16.11 19.20
C TYR A 113 -2.78 15.68 19.32
N GLU A 114 -1.82 16.51 18.89
CA GLU A 114 -0.39 16.31 19.15
C GLU A 114 -0.11 16.27 20.66
N ARG A 115 -0.64 17.23 21.43
CA ARG A 115 -0.50 17.23 22.90
C ARG A 115 -1.16 16.01 23.55
N LEU A 116 -2.38 15.64 23.12
CA LEU A 116 -3.02 14.42 23.64
C LEU A 116 -2.17 13.18 23.37
N HIS A 117 -1.63 13.05 22.16
CA HIS A 117 -0.73 11.97 21.80
C HIS A 117 0.53 11.97 22.67
N GLU A 118 1.16 13.12 22.92
CA GLU A 118 2.33 13.25 23.79
C GLU A 118 2.04 12.77 25.23
N TYR A 119 0.88 13.11 25.80
CA TYR A 119 0.49 12.62 27.12
C TYR A 119 0.34 11.09 27.16
N PHE A 120 -0.20 10.47 26.11
CA PHE A 120 -0.31 9.01 26.03
C PHE A 120 1.06 8.33 25.82
N VAL A 121 1.95 8.93 25.02
CA VAL A 121 3.31 8.42 24.81
C VAL A 121 4.14 8.48 26.10
N ALA A 122 3.97 9.54 26.90
CA ALA A 122 4.70 9.72 28.16
C ALA A 122 4.16 8.87 29.32
N ALA A 123 3.04 8.17 29.14
CA ALA A 123 2.39 7.40 30.19
C ALA A 123 3.11 6.07 30.45
N ASP A 124 3.03 5.58 31.70
CA ASP A 124 3.54 4.26 32.07
C ASP A 124 2.65 3.14 31.46
N PRO A 125 3.19 2.27 30.59
CA PRO A 125 2.43 1.21 29.93
C PRO A 125 2.12 0.00 30.82
N THR A 126 2.64 -0.07 32.07
CA THR A 126 2.58 -1.29 32.91
C THR A 126 1.17 -1.85 33.15
N HIS A 127 0.16 -1.00 33.29
CA HIS A 127 -1.21 -1.44 33.59
C HIS A 127 -2.21 -1.13 32.47
N ASP A 128 -1.99 -0.06 31.71
CA ASP A 128 -2.93 0.43 30.68
C ASP A 128 -2.36 0.34 29.26
N GLY A 129 -1.32 -0.47 29.04
CA GLY A 129 -0.55 -0.52 27.80
C GLY A 129 -1.38 -0.67 26.53
N GLU A 130 -2.40 -1.55 26.52
CA GLU A 130 -3.25 -1.74 25.34
C GLU A 130 -4.21 -0.57 25.10
N ALA A 131 -4.76 0.03 26.17
CA ALA A 131 -5.61 1.21 26.04
C ALA A 131 -4.80 2.41 25.53
N LEU A 132 -3.61 2.63 26.08
CA LEU A 132 -2.66 3.64 25.63
C LEU A 132 -2.27 3.44 24.17
N ARG A 133 -2.00 2.18 23.76
CA ARG A 133 -1.71 1.82 22.36
C ARG A 133 -2.82 2.26 21.41
N HIS A 134 -4.08 1.97 21.76
CA HIS A 134 -5.25 2.38 20.98
C HIS A 134 -5.43 3.90 20.93
N SER A 135 -5.27 4.61 22.05
CA SER A 135 -5.39 6.07 22.08
C SER A 135 -4.30 6.76 21.25
N MET A 136 -3.04 6.30 21.34
CA MET A 136 -1.97 6.79 20.47
C MET A 136 -2.29 6.58 18.99
N PHE A 137 -2.73 5.37 18.63
CA PHE A 137 -3.17 5.05 17.27
C PHE A 137 -4.29 5.97 16.79
N ARG A 138 -5.36 6.16 17.56
CA ARG A 138 -6.49 7.03 17.17
C ARG A 138 -6.07 8.49 17.02
N CYS A 139 -5.23 9.01 17.90
CA CYS A 139 -4.67 10.36 17.75
C CYS A 139 -3.93 10.51 16.41
N LEU A 140 -3.11 9.53 16.00
CA LEU A 140 -2.43 9.57 14.71
C LEU A 140 -3.41 9.49 13.53
N ILE A 141 -4.48 8.69 13.61
CA ILE A 141 -5.54 8.69 12.59
C ILE A 141 -6.16 10.09 12.46
N PHE A 142 -6.53 10.71 13.57
CA PHE A 142 -7.15 12.04 13.57
C PHE A 142 -6.19 13.12 13.06
N LEU A 143 -4.91 13.06 13.44
CA LEU A 143 -3.87 13.95 12.92
C LEU A 143 -3.70 13.79 11.40
N GLY A 144 -3.72 12.55 10.90
CA GLY A 144 -3.72 12.25 9.47
C GLY A 144 -4.93 12.84 8.75
N ASP A 145 -6.12 12.69 9.33
CA ASP A 145 -7.36 13.26 8.78
C ASP A 145 -7.34 14.79 8.77
N ILE A 146 -6.88 15.44 9.85
CA ILE A 146 -6.72 16.90 9.94
C ILE A 146 -5.74 17.38 8.88
N ALA A 147 -4.57 16.75 8.76
CA ALA A 147 -3.56 17.08 7.76
C ALA A 147 -4.10 16.91 6.32
N ARG A 148 -4.89 15.85 6.08
CA ARG A 148 -5.56 15.61 4.80
C ARG A 148 -6.55 16.72 4.47
N TYR A 149 -7.42 17.12 5.41
CA TYR A 149 -8.36 18.22 5.19
C TYR A 149 -7.64 19.55 4.97
N ARG A 150 -6.55 19.80 5.69
CA ARG A 150 -5.74 21.02 5.51
C ARG A 150 -5.22 21.12 4.10
N GLU A 151 -4.64 20.04 3.58
CA GLU A 151 -4.10 20.04 2.23
C GLU A 151 -5.20 20.13 1.17
N LEU A 152 -6.30 19.38 1.33
CA LEU A 152 -7.43 19.42 0.41
C LEU A 152 -7.97 20.85 0.24
N HIS A 153 -8.05 21.60 1.33
CA HIS A 153 -8.55 22.98 1.36
C HIS A 153 -7.44 24.03 1.35
N SER A 154 -6.20 23.66 1.01
CA SER A 154 -5.13 24.64 0.78
C SER A 154 -5.36 25.41 -0.52
N GLN A 155 -4.81 26.62 -0.63
CA GLN A 155 -4.86 27.39 -1.89
C GLN A 155 -3.82 26.92 -2.92
N LYS A 156 -3.09 25.83 -2.64
CA LYS A 156 -2.06 25.29 -3.54
C LYS A 156 -2.72 24.55 -4.71
N ALA A 157 -2.28 24.86 -5.93
CA ALA A 157 -2.71 24.17 -7.16
C ALA A 157 -2.33 22.69 -7.13
N LYS A 158 -1.15 22.37 -6.59
CA LYS A 158 -0.71 21.00 -6.40
C LYS A 158 -0.83 20.59 -4.93
N LYS A 159 -1.59 19.53 -4.69
CA LYS A 159 -1.77 18.96 -3.36
C LYS A 159 -0.59 18.10 -2.94
N ASN A 160 -0.11 18.29 -1.72
CA ASN A 160 0.95 17.51 -1.10
C ASN A 160 0.47 16.86 0.20
N PHE A 161 0.11 15.58 0.13
CA PHE A 161 -0.42 14.83 1.26
C PHE A 161 0.65 14.14 2.14
N ILE A 162 1.94 14.46 1.99
CA ILE A 162 3.04 13.80 2.73
C ILE A 162 2.82 13.85 4.26
N ALA A 163 2.32 14.96 4.81
CA ALA A 163 2.05 15.06 6.24
C ALA A 163 0.96 14.06 6.70
N ALA A 164 -0.14 13.95 5.96
CA ALA A 164 -1.19 12.98 6.25
C ALA A 164 -0.69 11.54 6.08
N GLU A 165 0.08 11.28 5.04
CA GLU A 165 0.72 9.98 4.78
C GLU A 165 1.62 9.55 5.95
N GLY A 166 2.45 10.47 6.45
CA GLY A 166 3.35 10.24 7.59
C GLY A 166 2.60 9.83 8.86
N TYR A 167 1.46 10.47 9.15
CA TYR A 167 0.62 10.11 10.29
C TYR A 167 0.00 8.71 10.16
N TYR A 168 -0.52 8.35 8.97
CA TYR A 168 -1.08 7.02 8.76
C TYR A 168 -0.01 5.91 8.80
N HIS A 169 1.22 6.17 8.32
CA HIS A 169 2.33 5.22 8.46
C HIS A 169 2.78 5.06 9.91
N ARG A 170 2.83 6.14 10.70
CA ARG A 170 3.08 6.05 12.16
C ARG A 170 1.98 5.24 12.85
N ALA A 171 0.73 5.36 12.43
CA ALA A 171 -0.36 4.53 12.94
C ALA A 171 -0.14 3.04 12.62
N LEU A 172 0.36 2.70 11.42
CA LEU A 172 0.75 1.32 11.05
C LEU A 172 1.94 0.79 11.86
N GLN A 173 2.82 1.64 12.37
CA GLN A 173 3.89 1.22 13.27
C GLN A 173 3.35 0.81 14.65
N ILE A 174 2.23 1.37 15.10
CA ILE A 174 1.59 1.05 16.38
C ILE A 174 0.64 -0.14 16.26
N MET A 175 -0.19 -0.19 15.20
CA MET A 175 -1.18 -1.25 14.96
C MET A 175 -1.12 -1.72 13.50
N PRO A 176 -0.08 -2.48 13.09
CA PRO A 176 0.05 -2.99 11.72
C PRO A 176 -1.07 -3.95 11.31
N GLU A 177 -1.76 -4.56 12.27
CA GLU A 177 -2.89 -5.46 12.06
C GLU A 177 -4.21 -4.76 11.71
N ASN A 178 -4.27 -3.42 11.85
CA ASN A 178 -5.49 -2.64 11.63
C ASN A 178 -5.58 -2.13 10.18
N GLY A 179 -6.71 -2.38 9.52
CA GLY A 179 -6.94 -1.98 8.13
C GLY A 179 -7.19 -0.49 7.91
N ASN A 180 -7.60 0.27 8.93
CA ASN A 180 -8.01 1.67 8.76
C ASN A 180 -6.91 2.57 8.14
N PRO A 181 -5.64 2.57 8.60
CA PRO A 181 -4.61 3.40 7.97
C PRO A 181 -4.40 3.08 6.49
N HIS A 182 -4.49 1.80 6.10
CA HIS A 182 -4.43 1.41 4.70
C HIS A 182 -5.61 1.99 3.89
N ASN A 183 -6.83 1.94 4.43
CA ASN A 183 -7.98 2.61 3.81
C ASN A 183 -7.73 4.12 3.64
N GLN A 184 -7.19 4.80 4.64
CA GLN A 184 -6.90 6.24 4.55
C GLN A 184 -5.80 6.55 3.52
N LEU A 185 -4.73 5.75 3.47
CA LEU A 185 -3.68 5.85 2.44
C LEU A 185 -4.25 5.60 1.02
N ALA A 186 -5.24 4.72 0.88
CA ALA A 186 -5.94 4.51 -0.38
C ALA A 186 -6.71 5.78 -0.80
N VAL A 187 -7.39 6.44 0.15
CA VAL A 187 -8.07 7.72 -0.10
C VAL A 187 -7.09 8.81 -0.52
N LEU A 188 -5.89 8.88 0.09
CA LEU A 188 -4.86 9.83 -0.37
C LEU A 188 -4.43 9.54 -1.82
N ALA A 189 -4.25 8.26 -2.15
CA ALA A 189 -3.88 7.84 -3.51
C ALA A 189 -4.93 8.22 -4.56
N THR A 190 -6.22 8.24 -4.19
CA THR A 190 -7.29 8.61 -5.12
C THR A 190 -7.31 10.11 -5.42
N TYR A 191 -6.97 10.98 -4.46
CA TYR A 191 -6.85 12.43 -4.67
C TYR A 191 -5.74 12.84 -5.63
N ILE A 192 -4.76 11.97 -5.86
CA ILE A 192 -3.65 12.21 -6.79
C ILE A 192 -3.70 11.25 -7.99
N GLU A 193 -4.89 10.69 -8.27
CA GLU A 193 -5.19 9.84 -9.42
C GLU A 193 -4.31 8.59 -9.58
N ALA A 194 -3.80 8.04 -8.47
CA ALA A 194 -3.03 6.79 -8.46
C ALA A 194 -3.92 5.58 -8.12
N GLU A 195 -4.83 5.27 -9.03
CA GLU A 195 -5.89 4.26 -8.82
C GLU A 195 -5.33 2.89 -8.45
N THR A 196 -4.30 2.39 -9.12
CA THR A 196 -3.70 1.07 -8.80
C THR A 196 -3.09 1.03 -7.41
N ILE A 197 -2.53 2.15 -6.93
CA ILE A 197 -2.01 2.25 -5.56
C ILE A 197 -3.15 2.28 -4.55
N ALA A 198 -4.26 2.95 -4.88
CA ALA A 198 -5.47 2.89 -4.06
C ALA A 198 -6.02 1.47 -3.98
N VAL A 199 -6.10 0.74 -5.09
CA VAL A 199 -6.48 -0.69 -5.12
C VAL A 199 -5.57 -1.51 -4.21
N TYR A 200 -4.25 -1.39 -4.36
CA TYR A 200 -3.30 -2.06 -3.47
C TYR A 200 -3.60 -1.79 -1.98
N ARG A 201 -3.81 -0.53 -1.61
CA ARG A 201 -4.08 -0.13 -0.22
C ARG A 201 -5.45 -0.63 0.26
N TYR A 202 -6.50 -0.64 -0.57
CA TYR A 202 -7.78 -1.28 -0.20
C TYR A 202 -7.66 -2.79 -0.03
N CYS A 203 -6.94 -3.48 -0.93
CA CYS A 203 -6.66 -4.92 -0.80
C CYS A 203 -5.95 -5.20 0.53
N ARG A 204 -4.94 -4.40 0.89
CA ARG A 204 -4.29 -4.48 2.21
C ARG A 204 -5.28 -4.25 3.34
N SER A 205 -6.10 -3.22 3.26
CA SER A 205 -7.11 -2.90 4.30
C SER A 205 -8.11 -4.04 4.57
N LEU A 206 -8.33 -4.95 3.61
CA LEU A 206 -9.30 -6.05 3.69
C LEU A 206 -8.69 -7.40 4.07
N LEU A 207 -7.36 -7.55 3.95
CA LEU A 207 -6.64 -8.81 4.17
C LEU A 207 -5.61 -8.66 5.30
N LEU A 208 -6.05 -8.05 6.39
CA LEU A 208 -5.33 -7.90 7.66
C LEU A 208 -6.20 -8.47 8.79
N PRO A 209 -5.62 -8.85 9.95
CA PRO A 209 -6.38 -9.46 11.04
C PRO A 209 -7.55 -8.62 11.57
N GLN A 210 -7.47 -7.29 11.46
CA GLN A 210 -8.56 -6.37 11.77
C GLN A 210 -8.94 -5.60 10.50
N PRO A 211 -9.74 -6.19 9.59
CA PRO A 211 -10.08 -5.56 8.31
C PRO A 211 -10.97 -4.34 8.51
N PHE A 212 -10.84 -3.34 7.64
CA PHE A 212 -11.70 -2.17 7.63
C PHE A 212 -12.77 -2.31 6.55
N ALA A 213 -13.98 -2.74 6.93
CA ALA A 213 -15.05 -3.14 6.02
C ALA A 213 -15.44 -2.08 4.97
N THR A 214 -15.32 -0.79 5.30
CA THR A 214 -15.59 0.31 4.35
C THR A 214 -14.70 0.27 3.10
N ALA A 215 -13.52 -0.37 3.17
CA ALA A 215 -12.64 -0.57 2.03
C ALA A 215 -13.28 -1.41 0.91
N GLU A 216 -14.25 -2.28 1.22
CA GLU A 216 -14.88 -3.15 0.23
C GLU A 216 -15.80 -2.37 -0.73
N GLU A 217 -16.65 -1.50 -0.19
CA GLU A 217 -17.50 -0.61 -1.00
C GLU A 217 -16.64 0.37 -1.81
N ASN A 218 -15.64 0.96 -1.15
CA ASN A 218 -14.62 1.79 -1.77
C ASN A 218 -13.99 1.13 -3.01
N LEU A 219 -13.46 -0.08 -2.83
CA LEU A 219 -12.80 -0.82 -3.90
C LEU A 219 -13.77 -1.17 -5.04
N SER A 220 -14.99 -1.59 -4.69
CA SER A 220 -16.03 -1.93 -5.67
C SER A 220 -16.39 -0.73 -6.55
N LEU A 221 -16.57 0.44 -5.96
CA LEU A 221 -16.85 1.67 -6.69
C LEU A 221 -15.66 2.10 -7.57
N LEU A 222 -14.42 1.92 -7.11
CA LEU A 222 -13.21 2.18 -7.91
C LEU A 222 -13.17 1.31 -9.16
N PHE A 223 -13.41 0.01 -9.02
CA PHE A 223 -13.46 -0.89 -10.16
C PHE A 223 -14.62 -0.57 -11.11
N GLU A 224 -15.78 -0.18 -10.59
CA GLU A 224 -16.91 0.24 -11.42
C GLU A 224 -16.55 1.44 -12.31
N ARG A 225 -15.90 2.47 -11.77
CA ARG A 225 -15.41 3.58 -12.62
C ARG A 225 -14.34 3.14 -13.60
N SER A 226 -13.42 2.28 -13.17
CA SER A 226 -12.38 1.77 -14.06
C SER A 226 -12.97 1.00 -15.24
N ARG A 227 -14.14 0.37 -15.10
CA ARG A 227 -14.86 -0.28 -16.21
C ARG A 227 -15.39 0.71 -17.24
N HIS A 228 -15.95 1.83 -16.79
CA HIS A 228 -16.54 2.85 -17.68
C HIS A 228 -15.52 3.78 -18.33
N ARG A 229 -14.32 3.89 -17.75
CA ARG A 229 -13.24 4.71 -18.31
C ARG A 229 -12.70 4.09 -19.59
N ALA A 230 -12.62 4.90 -20.65
CA ALA A 230 -12.07 4.47 -21.93
C ALA A 230 -10.61 4.03 -21.77
N LEU A 231 -10.28 2.84 -22.27
CA LEU A 231 -8.89 2.40 -22.34
C LEU A 231 -8.17 3.21 -23.42
N SER A 232 -6.96 3.67 -23.11
CA SER A 232 -6.09 4.24 -24.13
C SER A 232 -5.79 3.16 -25.18
N PRO A 233 -5.84 3.48 -26.49
CA PRO A 233 -5.48 2.53 -27.52
C PRO A 233 -4.07 2.01 -27.25
N THR A 234 -3.85 0.72 -27.51
CA THR A 234 -2.53 0.11 -27.48
C THR A 234 -1.63 0.86 -28.45
N SER A 235 -0.64 1.58 -27.94
CA SER A 235 0.33 2.28 -28.78
C SER A 235 1.24 1.23 -29.43
N SER A 236 1.36 1.27 -30.75
CA SER A 236 2.35 0.47 -31.49
C SER A 236 3.80 0.87 -31.16
N THR A 237 3.98 2.03 -30.53
CA THR A 237 5.28 2.53 -30.08
C THR A 237 5.69 1.85 -28.77
N SER A 238 6.74 1.03 -28.81
CA SER A 238 7.38 0.47 -27.62
C SER A 238 8.20 1.53 -26.89
N ILE A 239 8.36 1.36 -25.58
CA ILE A 239 9.25 2.19 -24.75
C ILE A 239 10.61 1.49 -24.56
N SER A 240 11.66 2.28 -24.36
CA SER A 240 13.00 1.79 -24.03
C SER A 240 13.62 2.55 -22.85
N ALA A 241 14.81 2.12 -22.41
CA ALA A 241 15.55 2.82 -21.38
C ALA A 241 15.91 4.27 -21.78
N GLN A 242 16.02 4.57 -23.07
CA GLN A 242 16.35 5.90 -23.60
C GLN A 242 15.12 6.77 -23.87
N SER A 243 13.91 6.22 -23.80
CA SER A 243 12.67 7.00 -24.01
C SER A 243 12.56 8.17 -23.02
N PRO A 244 12.02 9.33 -23.45
CA PRO A 244 11.76 10.46 -22.58
C PRO A 244 10.91 10.09 -21.35
N PRO A 245 11.16 10.70 -20.16
CA PRO A 245 10.41 10.37 -18.95
C PRO A 245 8.89 10.58 -19.05
N LYS A 246 8.47 11.62 -19.80
CA LYS A 246 7.06 11.90 -20.06
C LYS A 246 6.36 10.76 -20.80
N GLU A 247 7.03 10.16 -21.79
CA GLU A 247 6.52 9.01 -22.56
C GLU A 247 6.46 7.76 -21.69
N LYS A 248 7.55 7.47 -20.94
CA LYS A 248 7.58 6.36 -19.98
C LYS A 248 6.44 6.44 -18.98
N SER A 249 6.15 7.64 -18.46
CA SER A 249 5.06 7.80 -17.51
C SER A 249 3.68 7.68 -18.16
N ALA A 250 3.49 8.21 -19.37
CA ALA A 250 2.23 8.01 -20.09
C ALA A 250 1.97 6.53 -20.37
N PHE A 251 3.01 5.80 -20.77
CA PHE A 251 2.95 4.35 -21.00
C PHE A 251 2.64 3.59 -19.69
N LEU A 252 3.33 3.92 -18.59
CA LEU A 252 3.06 3.34 -17.27
C LEU A 252 1.62 3.59 -16.83
N LYS A 253 1.11 4.81 -17.00
CA LYS A 253 -0.29 5.14 -16.66
C LYS A 253 -1.29 4.33 -17.47
N ALA A 254 -1.05 4.17 -18.78
CA ALA A 254 -1.92 3.37 -19.64
C ALA A 254 -1.91 1.89 -19.25
N PHE A 255 -0.73 1.32 -18.96
CA PHE A 255 -0.57 -0.04 -18.44
C PHE A 255 -1.31 -0.23 -17.11
N LEU A 256 -1.08 0.65 -16.13
CA LEU A 256 -1.70 0.57 -14.81
C LEU A 256 -3.23 0.67 -14.89
N HIS A 257 -3.76 1.49 -15.80
CA HIS A 257 -5.20 1.58 -16.05
C HIS A 257 -5.76 0.27 -16.64
N ARG A 258 -5.11 -0.32 -17.65
CA ARG A 258 -5.48 -1.64 -18.20
C ARG A 258 -5.47 -2.73 -17.13
N LEU A 259 -4.40 -2.79 -16.35
CA LEU A 259 -4.25 -3.79 -15.28
C LEU A 259 -5.31 -3.62 -14.18
N THR A 260 -5.57 -2.39 -13.75
CA THR A 260 -6.61 -2.08 -12.76
C THR A 260 -8.00 -2.51 -13.25
N ARG A 261 -8.29 -2.31 -14.54
CA ARG A 261 -9.53 -2.79 -15.16
C ARG A 261 -9.60 -4.32 -15.13
N LEU A 262 -8.53 -5.01 -15.49
CA LEU A 262 -8.49 -6.47 -15.45
C LEU A 262 -8.66 -7.01 -14.02
N HIS A 263 -8.06 -6.37 -13.01
CA HIS A 263 -8.27 -6.72 -11.60
C HIS A 263 -9.73 -6.54 -11.17
N GLY A 264 -10.41 -5.50 -11.65
CA GLY A 264 -11.84 -5.30 -11.41
C GLY A 264 -12.71 -6.40 -12.00
N ILE A 265 -12.39 -6.85 -13.22
CA ILE A 265 -13.06 -7.99 -13.88
C ILE A 265 -12.81 -9.29 -13.12
N LEU A 266 -11.58 -9.52 -12.66
CA LEU A 266 -11.24 -10.71 -11.87
C LEU A 266 -11.96 -10.74 -10.52
N TYR A 267 -12.03 -9.60 -9.83
CA TYR A 267 -12.61 -9.51 -8.49
C TYR A 267 -14.14 -9.52 -8.49
N ALA A 268 -14.75 -8.69 -9.33
CA ALA A 268 -16.19 -8.48 -9.37
C ALA A 268 -16.67 -8.44 -10.84
N PRO A 269 -16.67 -9.60 -11.53
CA PRO A 269 -17.16 -9.67 -12.90
C PRO A 269 -18.67 -9.43 -12.96
N THR A 270 -19.15 -8.85 -14.07
CA THR A 270 -20.59 -8.82 -14.34
C THR A 270 -21.09 -10.22 -14.77
N VAL A 271 -22.40 -10.46 -14.73
CA VAL A 271 -23.01 -11.80 -14.96
C VAL A 271 -22.58 -12.41 -16.30
N ASP A 272 -22.46 -11.59 -17.34
CA ASP A 272 -22.09 -12.01 -18.70
C ASP A 272 -20.62 -11.70 -19.04
N GLU A 273 -19.82 -11.24 -18.06
CA GLU A 273 -18.44 -10.83 -18.31
C GLU A 273 -17.55 -12.06 -18.48
N THR A 274 -16.97 -12.19 -19.67
CA THR A 274 -15.95 -13.19 -19.96
C THR A 274 -14.56 -12.62 -19.71
N TYR A 275 -13.61 -13.50 -19.39
CA TYR A 275 -12.24 -13.07 -19.12
C TYR A 275 -11.56 -12.56 -20.41
N PRO A 276 -11.08 -11.30 -20.45
CA PRO A 276 -10.65 -10.65 -21.70
C PRO A 276 -9.20 -11.02 -22.06
N LEU A 277 -9.03 -12.07 -22.86
CA LEU A 277 -7.70 -12.60 -23.26
C LEU A 277 -6.82 -11.58 -24.00
N GLU A 278 -7.39 -10.72 -24.84
CA GLU A 278 -6.63 -9.68 -25.56
C GLU A 278 -6.09 -8.60 -24.61
N LEU A 279 -6.88 -8.26 -23.58
CA LEU A 279 -6.46 -7.30 -22.56
C LEU A 279 -5.31 -7.88 -21.71
N GLU A 280 -5.40 -9.16 -21.31
CA GLU A 280 -4.30 -9.89 -20.65
C GLU A 280 -3.03 -9.85 -21.52
N ALA A 281 -3.13 -10.21 -22.80
CA ALA A 281 -1.98 -10.25 -23.69
C ALA A 281 -1.30 -8.86 -23.82
N SER A 282 -2.09 -7.80 -23.95
CA SER A 282 -1.57 -6.42 -23.93
C SER A 282 -0.87 -6.09 -22.62
N ILE A 283 -1.46 -6.44 -21.48
CA ILE A 283 -0.88 -6.20 -20.15
C ILE A 283 0.46 -6.91 -20.00
N CYS A 284 0.56 -8.18 -20.41
CA CYS A 284 1.80 -8.95 -20.34
C CYS A 284 2.91 -8.34 -21.21
N SER A 285 2.58 -7.93 -22.44
CA SER A 285 3.51 -7.25 -23.35
C SER A 285 3.99 -5.90 -22.77
N ASP A 286 3.07 -5.08 -22.27
CA ASP A 286 3.39 -3.80 -21.65
C ASP A 286 4.26 -3.97 -20.40
N PHE A 287 3.94 -4.97 -19.57
CA PHE A 287 4.68 -5.28 -18.35
C PHE A 287 6.13 -5.66 -18.66
N GLN A 288 6.34 -6.50 -19.68
CA GLN A 288 7.68 -6.85 -20.17
C GLN A 288 8.44 -5.63 -20.69
N ALA A 289 7.79 -4.79 -21.52
CA ALA A 289 8.41 -3.57 -22.04
C ALA A 289 8.79 -2.58 -20.93
N LEU A 290 7.93 -2.40 -19.94
CA LEU A 290 8.17 -1.53 -18.78
C LEU A 290 9.30 -2.05 -17.88
N LEU A 291 9.40 -3.37 -17.68
CA LEU A 291 10.52 -3.98 -16.97
C LEU A 291 11.82 -3.78 -17.74
N ALA A 292 11.83 -4.05 -19.05
CA ALA A 292 13.01 -3.85 -19.91
C ALA A 292 13.48 -2.39 -19.90
N ALA A 293 12.56 -1.44 -20.00
CA ALA A 293 12.83 0.01 -19.96
C ALA A 293 13.24 0.54 -18.56
N GLY A 294 13.23 -0.31 -17.53
CA GLY A 294 13.59 0.05 -16.15
C GLY A 294 12.58 0.95 -15.46
N VAL A 295 11.33 0.95 -15.92
CA VAL A 295 10.24 1.77 -15.36
C VAL A 295 9.58 1.07 -14.16
N LEU A 296 9.44 -0.26 -14.22
CA LEU A 296 8.93 -1.06 -13.11
C LEU A 296 10.08 -1.51 -12.21
N GLY A 297 10.04 -1.05 -10.95
CA GLY A 297 10.90 -1.54 -9.88
C GLY A 297 10.22 -2.60 -9.00
N ASP A 298 11.01 -3.27 -8.19
CA ASP A 298 10.60 -4.28 -7.20
C ASP A 298 9.43 -3.81 -6.32
N ALA A 299 9.47 -2.57 -5.82
CA ALA A 299 8.44 -2.04 -4.93
C ALA A 299 7.05 -1.90 -5.59
N LEU A 300 6.99 -1.63 -6.90
CA LEU A 300 5.72 -1.57 -7.63
C LEU A 300 5.26 -2.97 -8.02
N VAL A 301 6.18 -3.81 -8.51
CA VAL A 301 5.89 -5.22 -8.82
C VAL A 301 5.32 -5.96 -7.59
N LEU A 302 5.89 -5.74 -6.40
CA LEU A 302 5.37 -6.27 -5.15
C LEU A 302 3.90 -5.90 -4.93
N LYS A 303 3.55 -4.62 -5.13
CA LYS A 303 2.16 -4.15 -4.96
C LYS A 303 1.23 -4.79 -5.97
N LEU A 304 1.66 -4.94 -7.23
CA LEU A 304 0.88 -5.62 -8.26
C LEU A 304 0.64 -7.09 -7.91
N PHE A 305 1.66 -7.78 -7.40
CA PHE A 305 1.52 -9.18 -6.94
C PHE A 305 0.63 -9.31 -5.71
N VAL A 306 0.59 -8.32 -4.83
CA VAL A 306 -0.37 -8.29 -3.72
C VAL A 306 -1.81 -8.13 -4.21
N ILE A 307 -2.05 -7.30 -5.22
CA ILE A 307 -3.38 -7.20 -5.84
C ILE A 307 -3.74 -8.53 -6.52
N ASN A 308 -2.80 -9.17 -7.20
CA ASN A 308 -2.99 -10.50 -7.77
C ASN A 308 -3.37 -11.55 -6.71
N ILE A 309 -2.65 -11.60 -5.58
CA ILE A 309 -2.98 -12.46 -4.43
C ILE A 309 -4.40 -12.15 -3.92
N PHE A 310 -4.77 -10.88 -3.82
CA PHE A 310 -6.14 -10.48 -3.45
C PHE A 310 -7.17 -11.03 -4.45
N CYS A 311 -6.93 -10.90 -5.76
CA CYS A 311 -7.81 -11.46 -6.78
C CYS A 311 -7.88 -12.99 -6.69
N ILE A 312 -6.78 -13.71 -6.45
CA ILE A 312 -6.80 -15.17 -6.25
C ILE A 312 -7.65 -15.55 -5.03
N THR A 313 -7.46 -14.86 -3.91
CA THR A 313 -8.14 -15.19 -2.64
C THR A 313 -9.61 -14.80 -2.62
N ARG A 314 -10.01 -13.73 -3.32
CA ARG A 314 -11.37 -13.18 -3.27
C ARG A 314 -12.21 -13.43 -4.52
N SER A 315 -11.61 -13.76 -5.67
CA SER A 315 -12.37 -14.09 -6.88
C SER A 315 -13.14 -15.39 -6.69
N SER A 316 -14.46 -15.36 -6.93
CA SER A 316 -15.31 -16.55 -6.93
C SER A 316 -15.41 -17.22 -8.30
N ALA A 317 -15.53 -16.43 -9.39
CA ALA A 317 -15.79 -16.95 -10.73
C ALA A 317 -14.54 -17.08 -11.62
N MET A 318 -13.56 -16.18 -11.47
CA MET A 318 -12.38 -16.10 -12.35
C MET A 318 -11.06 -16.45 -11.64
N GLN A 319 -11.11 -17.29 -10.60
CA GLN A 319 -9.95 -17.58 -9.76
C GLN A 319 -8.79 -18.23 -10.57
N ALA A 320 -9.10 -19.18 -11.45
CA ALA A 320 -8.11 -19.81 -12.32
C ALA A 320 -7.41 -18.78 -13.25
N ASN A 321 -8.15 -17.78 -13.73
CA ASN A 321 -7.59 -16.70 -14.56
C ASN A 321 -6.69 -15.76 -13.73
N ALA A 322 -7.07 -15.46 -12.48
CA ALA A 322 -6.22 -14.70 -11.57
C ALA A 322 -4.90 -15.43 -11.28
N VAL A 323 -4.94 -16.75 -11.05
CA VAL A 323 -3.74 -17.58 -10.89
C VAL A 323 -2.89 -17.56 -12.17
N LYS A 324 -3.50 -17.79 -13.34
CA LYS A 324 -2.83 -17.74 -14.64
C LYS A 324 -2.09 -16.42 -14.84
N LEU A 325 -2.78 -15.29 -14.70
CA LEU A 325 -2.20 -13.95 -14.85
C LEU A 325 -1.01 -13.77 -13.90
N THR A 326 -1.14 -14.23 -12.65
CA THR A 326 -0.07 -14.13 -11.64
C THR A 326 1.16 -14.92 -12.05
N LEU A 327 1.00 -16.17 -12.51
CA LEU A 327 2.12 -17.02 -12.94
C LEU A 327 2.79 -16.51 -14.21
N VAL A 328 2.02 -15.98 -15.17
CA VAL A 328 2.58 -15.36 -16.39
C VAL A 328 3.40 -14.12 -16.04
N LEU A 329 2.86 -13.21 -15.22
CA LEU A 329 3.62 -12.03 -14.78
C LEU A 329 4.84 -12.43 -13.94
N MET A 330 4.74 -13.45 -13.10
CA MET A 330 5.88 -14.01 -12.36
C MET A 330 6.97 -14.53 -13.30
N SER A 331 6.62 -15.22 -14.39
CA SER A 331 7.57 -15.69 -15.41
C SER A 331 8.35 -14.53 -16.02
N ILE A 332 7.66 -13.45 -16.42
CA ILE A 332 8.28 -12.26 -17.00
C ILE A 332 9.24 -11.60 -15.99
N VAL A 333 8.89 -11.55 -14.70
CA VAL A 333 9.78 -11.04 -13.65
C VAL A 333 11.01 -11.92 -13.48
N LEU A 334 10.83 -13.25 -13.40
CA LEU A 334 11.91 -14.23 -13.25
C LEU A 334 12.95 -14.11 -14.37
N ASP A 335 12.52 -13.91 -15.61
CA ASP A 335 13.42 -13.74 -16.76
C ASP A 335 14.33 -12.50 -16.63
N CYS A 336 13.94 -11.52 -15.81
CA CYS A 336 14.71 -10.31 -15.54
C CYS A 336 15.59 -10.41 -14.27
N VAL A 337 15.42 -11.42 -13.41
CA VAL A 337 16.05 -11.47 -12.06
C VAL A 337 17.57 -11.53 -12.12
N VAL A 338 18.13 -12.25 -13.10
CA VAL A 338 19.58 -12.40 -13.26
C VAL A 338 20.27 -11.03 -13.43
N GLU A 339 19.68 -10.16 -14.25
CA GLU A 339 20.16 -8.80 -14.48
C GLU A 339 19.71 -7.82 -13.38
N LYS A 340 18.53 -8.05 -12.79
CA LYS A 340 17.87 -7.12 -11.86
C LYS A 340 17.48 -7.85 -10.58
N ARG A 341 18.49 -8.16 -9.76
CA ARG A 341 18.38 -8.94 -8.51
C ARG A 341 17.25 -8.50 -7.55
N MET A 342 16.89 -7.22 -7.53
CA MET A 342 15.84 -6.68 -6.64
C MET A 342 14.47 -7.28 -6.93
N LEU A 343 14.24 -7.69 -8.18
CA LEU A 343 12.98 -8.29 -8.63
C LEU A 343 12.72 -9.67 -8.01
N LEU A 344 13.72 -10.29 -7.37
CA LEU A 344 13.52 -11.56 -6.68
C LEU A 344 12.64 -11.41 -5.43
N GLY A 345 12.60 -10.24 -4.78
CA GLY A 345 11.77 -10.01 -3.59
C GLY A 345 10.27 -10.27 -3.83
N PRO A 346 9.65 -9.61 -4.83
CA PRO A 346 8.26 -9.90 -5.22
C PRO A 346 7.99 -11.37 -5.55
N VAL A 347 8.90 -12.04 -6.25
CA VAL A 347 8.76 -13.47 -6.59
C VAL A 347 8.86 -14.35 -5.33
N SER A 348 9.75 -13.99 -4.40
CA SER A 348 9.89 -14.65 -3.10
C SER A 348 8.57 -14.65 -2.33
N VAL A 349 7.83 -13.54 -2.37
CA VAL A 349 6.50 -13.42 -1.75
C VAL A 349 5.46 -14.33 -2.41
N LEU A 350 5.48 -14.46 -3.74
CA LEU A 350 4.61 -15.41 -4.43
C LEU A 350 4.95 -16.86 -4.05
N GLY A 351 6.23 -17.18 -3.88
CA GLY A 351 6.67 -18.49 -3.39
C GLY A 351 6.10 -18.81 -2.00
N ASP A 352 6.12 -17.84 -1.08
CA ASP A 352 5.47 -18.00 0.24
C ASP A 352 3.97 -18.25 0.10
N PHE A 353 3.29 -17.45 -0.71
CA PHE A 353 1.85 -17.55 -0.94
C PHE A 353 1.44 -18.93 -1.51
N PHE A 354 2.07 -19.37 -2.61
CA PHE A 354 1.69 -20.64 -3.24
C PHE A 354 2.10 -21.86 -2.40
N ARG A 355 3.16 -21.76 -1.59
CA ARG A 355 3.51 -22.82 -0.63
C ARG A 355 2.46 -22.96 0.49
N LEU A 356 1.91 -21.85 0.95
CA LEU A 356 0.86 -21.85 1.98
C LEU A 356 -0.52 -22.23 1.42
N HIS A 357 -0.77 -21.97 0.14
CA HIS A 357 -2.05 -22.20 -0.53
C HIS A 357 -1.88 -23.04 -1.80
N PRO A 358 -1.40 -24.30 -1.68
CA PRO A 358 -0.98 -25.09 -2.84
C PRO A 358 -2.12 -25.45 -3.79
N ARG A 359 -3.36 -25.54 -3.26
CA ARG A 359 -4.59 -25.75 -4.03
C ARG A 359 -4.79 -24.79 -5.21
N TYR A 360 -4.19 -23.59 -5.15
CA TYR A 360 -4.31 -22.62 -6.24
C TYR A 360 -3.48 -23.03 -7.46
N LEU A 361 -2.44 -23.84 -7.28
CA LEU A 361 -1.65 -24.39 -8.40
C LEU A 361 -2.42 -25.49 -9.15
N ASP A 362 -3.36 -26.19 -8.50
CA ASP A 362 -4.17 -27.24 -9.13
C ASP A 362 -5.14 -26.69 -10.19
N VAL A 363 -5.64 -25.48 -9.97
CA VAL A 363 -6.55 -24.78 -10.89
C VAL A 363 -5.78 -23.95 -11.92
N ALA A 364 -4.45 -23.88 -11.82
CA ALA A 364 -3.63 -23.16 -12.78
C ALA A 364 -3.63 -23.90 -14.12
N PRO A 365 -3.75 -23.19 -15.26
CA PRO A 365 -3.52 -23.82 -16.54
C PRO A 365 -2.06 -24.35 -16.62
N PRO A 366 -1.82 -25.44 -17.36
CA PRO A 366 -0.56 -26.20 -17.32
C PRO A 366 0.66 -25.48 -17.94
N SER A 367 0.59 -24.16 -18.16
CA SER A 367 1.65 -23.39 -18.82
C SER A 367 3.02 -23.69 -18.19
N LEU A 368 3.97 -24.06 -19.05
CA LEU A 368 5.30 -24.52 -18.63
C LEU A 368 6.30 -23.37 -18.43
N GLU A 369 5.95 -22.16 -18.89
CA GLU A 369 6.85 -21.01 -18.98
C GLU A 369 7.37 -20.60 -17.60
N TRP A 370 6.46 -20.36 -16.63
CA TRP A 370 6.86 -19.96 -15.28
C TRP A 370 7.76 -20.99 -14.59
N LYS A 371 7.53 -22.29 -14.82
CA LYS A 371 8.37 -23.38 -14.28
C LYS A 371 9.77 -23.33 -14.88
N THR A 372 9.87 -23.05 -16.18
CA THR A 372 11.13 -22.97 -16.90
C THR A 372 11.95 -21.76 -16.43
N SER A 373 11.31 -20.58 -16.35
CA SER A 373 11.95 -19.36 -15.81
C SER A 373 12.36 -19.53 -14.35
N LEU A 374 11.55 -20.23 -13.53
CA LEU A 374 11.88 -20.53 -12.15
C LEU A 374 13.11 -21.43 -12.04
N VAL A 375 13.13 -22.55 -12.78
CA VAL A 375 14.27 -23.49 -12.80
C VAL A 375 15.56 -22.78 -13.22
N LYS A 376 15.50 -21.89 -14.21
CA LYS A 376 16.66 -21.08 -14.63
C LYS A 376 17.21 -20.27 -13.45
N VAL A 377 16.36 -19.50 -12.76
CA VAL A 377 16.79 -18.69 -11.61
C VAL A 377 17.28 -19.55 -10.45
N LEU A 378 16.64 -20.70 -10.19
CA LEU A 378 17.07 -21.62 -9.14
C LEU A 378 18.51 -22.11 -9.39
N ASN A 379 18.77 -22.61 -10.59
CA ASN A 379 20.06 -23.22 -10.94
C ASN A 379 21.17 -22.17 -11.11
N GLU A 380 20.89 -21.04 -11.76
CA GLU A 380 21.89 -20.00 -12.02
C GLU A 380 22.18 -19.11 -10.80
N CYS A 381 21.20 -18.95 -9.90
CA CYS A 381 21.31 -18.01 -8.79
C CYS A 381 21.11 -18.69 -7.42
N CYS A 382 19.94 -19.30 -7.19
CA CYS A 382 19.56 -19.63 -5.82
C CYS A 382 20.41 -20.76 -5.21
N VAL A 383 20.76 -21.80 -5.97
CA VAL A 383 21.59 -22.92 -5.48
C VAL A 383 22.98 -22.44 -5.04
N VAL A 384 23.51 -21.41 -5.69
CA VAL A 384 24.87 -20.91 -5.44
C VAL A 384 24.92 -19.94 -4.26
N TYR A 385 23.90 -19.08 -4.13
CA TYR A 385 23.95 -17.92 -3.24
C TYR A 385 22.99 -17.99 -2.05
N ALA A 386 22.24 -19.08 -1.87
CA ALA A 386 21.28 -19.17 -0.77
C ALA A 386 21.95 -19.13 0.60
N ALA A 387 21.33 -18.38 1.51
CA ALA A 387 21.70 -18.38 2.91
C ALA A 387 21.43 -19.73 3.59
N SER A 388 22.12 -19.99 4.69
CA SER A 388 21.84 -21.12 5.56
C SER A 388 20.42 -21.05 6.16
N HIS A 389 19.94 -22.17 6.69
CA HIS A 389 18.64 -22.24 7.37
C HIS A 389 18.57 -21.23 8.54
N GLU A 390 19.62 -21.15 9.34
CA GLU A 390 19.71 -20.29 10.52
C GLU A 390 19.69 -18.80 10.13
N GLU A 391 20.48 -18.41 9.13
CA GLU A 391 20.48 -17.04 8.60
C GLU A 391 19.12 -16.65 8.02
N TYR A 392 18.47 -17.56 7.29
CA TYR A 392 17.12 -17.36 6.76
C TYR A 392 16.11 -17.07 7.88
N GLU A 393 16.04 -17.93 8.90
CA GLU A 393 15.05 -17.78 9.99
C GLU A 393 15.32 -16.52 10.84
N ALA A 394 16.57 -16.09 10.95
CA ALA A 394 16.95 -14.86 11.66
C ALA A 394 16.57 -13.57 10.91
N ASN A 395 16.58 -13.60 9.57
CA ASN A 395 16.54 -12.38 8.75
C ASN A 395 15.30 -12.25 7.84
N LYS A 396 14.51 -13.31 7.62
CA LYS A 396 13.32 -13.28 6.74
C LYS A 396 12.35 -12.15 7.12
N GLY A 397 12.08 -11.96 8.41
CA GLY A 397 11.21 -10.90 8.91
C GLY A 397 11.71 -9.46 8.67
N GLN A 398 13.00 -9.31 8.33
CA GLN A 398 13.67 -8.01 8.10
C GLN A 398 13.85 -7.69 6.60
N LEU A 399 13.32 -8.51 5.69
CA LEU A 399 13.26 -8.17 4.28
C LEU A 399 12.29 -7.01 4.04
N LYS A 400 12.60 -6.12 3.09
CA LYS A 400 11.75 -4.95 2.75
C LYS A 400 10.32 -5.37 2.43
N GLU A 401 10.16 -6.44 1.65
CA GLU A 401 8.88 -7.02 1.28
C GLU A 401 8.13 -7.64 2.47
N SER A 402 8.84 -8.25 3.42
CA SER A 402 8.24 -8.83 4.63
C SER A 402 7.78 -7.76 5.61
N ILE A 403 8.52 -6.65 5.70
CA ILE A 403 8.10 -5.49 6.49
C ILE A 403 6.91 -4.78 5.83
N GLU A 404 6.97 -4.52 4.51
CA GLU A 404 5.85 -3.88 3.79
C GLU A 404 4.57 -4.71 3.94
N LEU A 405 4.66 -6.05 3.88
CA LEU A 405 3.53 -6.97 3.95
C LEU A 405 3.30 -7.57 5.35
N ARG A 406 3.81 -6.92 6.41
CA ARG A 406 3.53 -7.34 7.79
C ARG A 406 2.01 -7.43 8.01
N CYS A 407 1.61 -8.49 8.71
CA CYS A 407 0.21 -8.86 9.00
C CYS A 407 -0.65 -9.19 7.78
N PHE A 408 -0.14 -9.25 6.55
CA PHE A 408 -0.94 -9.60 5.38
C PHE A 408 -1.36 -11.08 5.43
N GLU A 409 -2.63 -11.34 5.77
CA GLU A 409 -3.14 -12.67 6.13
C GLU A 409 -2.88 -13.77 5.10
N PRO A 410 -2.92 -13.52 3.78
CA PRO A 410 -2.61 -14.56 2.79
C PRO A 410 -1.21 -15.17 2.90
N LEU A 411 -0.27 -14.48 3.56
CA LEU A 411 1.09 -14.97 3.79
C LEU A 411 1.27 -15.65 5.15
N GLY A 412 0.19 -15.78 5.94
CA GLY A 412 0.26 -16.36 7.28
C GLY A 412 1.17 -15.59 8.23
N THR A 413 1.74 -16.30 9.20
CA THR A 413 2.72 -15.74 10.12
C THR A 413 4.12 -15.82 9.50
N ILE A 414 4.79 -14.67 9.37
CA ILE A 414 6.19 -14.61 8.94
C ILE A 414 7.09 -14.94 10.15
N PRO A 415 8.05 -15.86 10.03
CA PRO A 415 8.98 -16.21 11.12
C PRO A 415 9.74 -14.98 11.64
N ASN A 416 9.90 -14.91 12.98
CA ASN A 416 10.76 -13.97 13.72
C ASN A 416 10.79 -12.52 13.20
N SER A 417 9.85 -11.68 13.67
CA SER A 417 10.13 -10.26 13.84
C SER A 417 10.75 -10.04 15.23
N THR A 418 11.99 -10.49 15.43
CA THR A 418 12.75 -10.31 16.67
C THR A 418 13.08 -8.84 16.89
N GLY A 419 12.13 -8.02 17.33
CA GLY A 419 12.32 -6.66 17.88
C GLY A 419 12.98 -5.59 16.99
N SER A 420 13.62 -5.97 15.88
CA SER A 420 14.29 -5.09 14.93
C SER A 420 13.28 -4.63 13.90
N THR A 421 13.13 -3.31 13.81
CA THR A 421 12.21 -2.63 12.89
C THR A 421 12.88 -2.21 11.59
N GLY A 422 14.20 -2.42 11.46
CA GLY A 422 14.99 -2.02 10.30
C GLY A 422 15.04 -3.10 9.22
N ALA A 423 15.01 -2.66 7.95
CA ALA A 423 15.28 -3.55 6.83
C ALA A 423 16.78 -3.86 6.74
N ILE A 424 17.15 -5.12 6.47
CA ILE A 424 18.56 -5.47 6.22
C ILE A 424 19.08 -4.85 4.92
N PRO A 425 20.40 -4.61 4.81
CA PRO A 425 21.01 -4.15 3.57
C PRO A 425 20.72 -5.09 2.40
N GLU A 426 20.71 -4.50 1.20
CA GLU A 426 20.31 -5.21 -0.01
C GLU A 426 21.25 -6.36 -0.40
N ALA A 427 22.54 -6.22 -0.08
CA ALA A 427 23.53 -7.28 -0.28
C ALA A 427 23.20 -8.53 0.56
N ASP A 428 22.70 -8.33 1.78
CA ASP A 428 22.36 -9.39 2.73
C ASP A 428 20.97 -9.97 2.47
N ALA A 429 20.06 -9.17 1.89
CA ALA A 429 18.71 -9.60 1.54
C ALA A 429 18.68 -10.67 0.43
N TRP A 430 19.63 -10.61 -0.51
CA TRP A 430 19.65 -11.49 -1.68
C TRP A 430 19.79 -12.98 -1.31
N PRO A 431 20.78 -13.41 -0.50
CA PRO A 431 20.88 -14.80 -0.05
C PRO A 431 19.63 -15.33 0.66
N ILE A 432 18.96 -14.49 1.45
CA ILE A 432 17.73 -14.85 2.17
C ILE A 432 16.57 -15.09 1.20
N ARG A 433 16.44 -14.26 0.15
CA ARG A 433 15.43 -14.46 -0.90
C ARG A 433 15.70 -15.72 -1.73
N CYS A 434 16.96 -16.01 -2.03
CA CYS A 434 17.38 -17.25 -2.69
C CYS A 434 17.00 -18.47 -1.84
N ALA A 435 17.31 -18.45 -0.54
CA ALA A 435 16.94 -19.52 0.39
C ALA A 435 15.42 -19.72 0.44
N ASN A 436 14.63 -18.64 0.41
CA ASN A 436 13.17 -18.76 0.35
C ASN A 436 12.68 -19.44 -0.94
N LEU A 437 13.27 -19.08 -2.08
CA LEU A 437 12.88 -19.66 -3.36
C LEU A 437 13.25 -21.14 -3.45
N LEU A 438 14.39 -21.55 -2.87
CA LEU A 438 14.75 -22.97 -2.74
C LEU A 438 13.74 -23.73 -1.88
N ARG A 439 13.23 -23.13 -0.79
CA ARG A 439 12.15 -23.75 0.01
C ARG A 439 10.87 -23.94 -0.80
N PHE A 440 10.50 -22.96 -1.63
CA PHE A 440 9.39 -23.11 -2.56
C PHE A 440 9.68 -24.20 -3.61
N ALA A 441 10.89 -24.26 -4.16
CA ALA A 441 11.29 -25.30 -5.10
C ALA A 441 11.24 -26.71 -4.50
N SER A 442 11.74 -26.91 -3.27
CA SER A 442 11.63 -28.18 -2.54
C SER A 442 10.18 -28.59 -2.32
N PHE A 443 9.30 -27.63 -2.02
CA PHE A 443 7.86 -27.88 -1.96
C PHE A 443 7.31 -28.34 -3.32
N LEU A 444 7.65 -27.66 -4.42
CA LEU A 444 7.21 -28.06 -5.77
C LEU A 444 7.75 -29.44 -6.19
N VAL A 445 8.94 -29.83 -5.72
CA VAL A 445 9.48 -31.19 -5.92
C VAL A 445 8.66 -32.23 -5.17
N HIS A 446 8.27 -31.93 -3.93
CA HIS A 446 7.39 -32.80 -3.14
C HIS A 446 6.02 -33.01 -3.83
N GLU A 447 5.45 -31.94 -4.38
CA GLU A 447 4.20 -31.96 -5.16
C GLU A 447 4.36 -32.53 -6.58
N ARG A 448 5.57 -32.97 -6.98
CA ARG A 448 5.88 -33.49 -8.32
C ARG A 448 5.60 -32.49 -9.45
N ILE A 449 5.66 -31.20 -9.15
CA ILE A 449 5.54 -30.09 -10.11
C ILE A 449 6.90 -29.79 -10.75
N LEU A 450 7.97 -29.92 -9.96
CA LEU A 450 9.37 -29.86 -10.40
C LEU A 450 10.11 -31.15 -10.01
N TYR A 451 11.31 -31.29 -10.51
CA TYR A 451 12.21 -32.40 -10.17
C TYR A 451 13.58 -31.84 -9.80
N GLU A 452 14.31 -32.55 -8.94
CA GLU A 452 15.65 -32.19 -8.50
C GLU A 452 16.55 -33.42 -8.59
N ARG A 453 17.79 -33.22 -9.05
CA ARG A 453 18.83 -34.24 -9.12
C ARG A 453 20.20 -33.56 -9.02
N ASP A 454 21.05 -34.06 -8.13
CA ASP A 454 22.43 -33.61 -7.95
C ASP A 454 22.56 -32.08 -7.72
N GLY A 455 21.60 -31.49 -7.00
CA GLY A 455 21.53 -30.06 -6.71
C GLY A 455 20.98 -29.19 -7.86
N GLN A 456 20.49 -29.80 -8.94
CA GLN A 456 19.94 -29.11 -10.11
C GLN A 456 18.45 -29.40 -10.27
N TYR A 457 17.67 -28.36 -10.59
CA TYR A 457 16.23 -28.46 -10.80
C TYR A 457 15.88 -28.62 -12.28
N SER A 458 14.78 -29.32 -12.58
CA SER A 458 14.23 -29.49 -13.93
C SER A 458 12.70 -29.51 -13.93
N THR A 459 12.11 -29.21 -15.10
CA THR A 459 10.65 -29.29 -15.32
C THR A 459 10.18 -30.67 -15.76
N THR A 460 11.12 -31.53 -16.18
CA THR A 460 10.87 -32.91 -16.59
C THR A 460 11.50 -33.90 -15.61
N PRO A 461 10.88 -35.07 -15.39
CA PRO A 461 11.45 -36.09 -14.52
C PRO A 461 12.84 -36.52 -15.03
N PRO A 462 13.79 -36.78 -14.12
CA PRO A 462 15.08 -37.30 -14.52
C PRO A 462 14.90 -38.65 -15.24
N PRO A 463 15.72 -38.94 -16.26
CA PRO A 463 15.66 -40.25 -16.91
C PRO A 463 15.90 -41.35 -15.86
N PRO A 464 15.19 -42.49 -15.98
CA PRO A 464 15.39 -43.60 -15.05
C PRO A 464 16.87 -43.97 -15.03
N SER A 465 17.44 -44.07 -13.83
CA SER A 465 18.82 -44.51 -13.65
C SER A 465 18.96 -45.90 -14.25
N ILE A 466 19.56 -45.99 -15.43
CA ILE A 466 20.00 -47.25 -16.01
C ILE A 466 21.04 -47.79 -15.01
N PRO A 467 20.85 -48.99 -14.42
CA PRO A 467 21.87 -49.58 -13.58
C PRO A 467 23.12 -49.70 -14.44
N THR A 468 24.21 -49.03 -14.03
CA THR A 468 25.51 -49.22 -14.65
C THR A 468 25.87 -50.69 -14.50
N ILE A 469 25.64 -51.48 -15.54
CA ILE A 469 26.21 -52.82 -15.65
C ILE A 469 27.71 -52.58 -15.71
N MET A 470 28.40 -52.82 -14.59
CA MET A 470 29.85 -52.88 -14.59
C MET A 470 30.27 -53.85 -15.70
N PRO A 471 31.12 -53.45 -16.66
CA PRO A 471 31.68 -54.41 -17.59
C PRO A 471 32.50 -55.44 -16.79
N PRO A 472 32.47 -56.73 -17.16
CA PRO A 472 33.26 -57.74 -16.48
C PRO A 472 34.74 -57.41 -16.65
N MET A 473 35.48 -57.46 -15.53
CA MET A 473 36.94 -57.36 -15.48
C MET A 473 37.58 -58.33 -16.49
N PRO A 474 38.49 -57.87 -17.36
CA PRO A 474 39.29 -58.79 -18.15
C PRO A 474 40.33 -59.48 -17.26
N SER A 475 40.36 -60.81 -17.34
CA SER A 475 41.38 -61.67 -16.75
C SER A 475 42.76 -61.33 -17.31
N ILE A 476 43.68 -61.00 -16.41
CA ILE A 476 45.11 -60.80 -16.70
C ILE A 476 45.70 -62.16 -17.11
N VAL A 477 46.23 -62.23 -18.33
CA VAL A 477 47.21 -63.23 -18.74
C VAL A 477 48.56 -62.52 -18.75
N ASP A 478 49.42 -62.94 -17.84
CA ASP A 478 50.80 -62.50 -17.65
C ASP A 478 51.70 -63.05 -18.78
N ASN A 479 52.47 -62.15 -19.41
CA ASN A 479 53.69 -62.49 -20.14
C ASN A 479 54.62 -61.26 -20.14
N GLY A 480 55.46 -61.18 -19.11
CA GLY A 480 56.92 -61.20 -19.29
C GLY A 480 57.63 -60.06 -20.03
N ARG A 481 58.16 -59.14 -19.22
CA ARG A 481 59.52 -58.54 -19.20
C ARG A 481 60.06 -57.65 -20.34
N GLY A 482 60.46 -56.45 -19.89
CA GLY A 482 61.64 -55.64 -20.27
C GLY A 482 61.46 -54.23 -19.66
N MET A 483 61.93 -53.93 -18.44
CA MET A 483 63.23 -53.30 -18.09
C MET A 483 63.61 -52.16 -19.07
N GLU A 484 63.82 -50.90 -18.70
CA GLU A 484 64.57 -50.30 -17.55
C GLU A 484 63.96 -48.90 -17.21
N ASP A 485 63.67 -48.63 -15.93
CA ASP A 485 64.31 -47.67 -14.97
C ASP A 485 63.94 -46.19 -15.20
N GLU A 486 62.96 -45.61 -14.49
CA GLU A 486 62.99 -44.99 -13.13
C GLU A 486 63.89 -43.74 -12.99
N ASP A 487 63.25 -42.56 -12.86
CA ASP A 487 63.50 -41.63 -11.74
C ASP A 487 62.39 -40.56 -11.65
N ASP A 488 61.91 -40.38 -10.42
CA ASP A 488 60.79 -39.56 -9.96
C ASP A 488 61.12 -38.06 -9.80
N PHE A 489 60.11 -37.23 -10.06
CA PHE A 489 59.60 -36.04 -9.32
C PHE A 489 60.52 -35.18 -8.42
N ASP A 490 60.47 -33.85 -8.56
CA ASP A 490 59.57 -32.99 -7.77
C ASP A 490 59.72 -31.46 -8.03
N ASP A 491 58.57 -30.80 -8.12
CA ASP A 491 58.14 -29.51 -7.54
C ASP A 491 58.82 -28.13 -7.73
N GLU A 492 57.91 -27.14 -7.68
CA GLU A 492 58.02 -25.72 -7.33
C GLU A 492 58.53 -24.70 -8.37
N VAL A 493 57.61 -23.82 -8.80
CA VAL A 493 57.94 -22.44 -9.19
C VAL A 493 57.25 -21.47 -8.23
N ILE A 494 58.07 -20.91 -7.35
CA ILE A 494 57.79 -19.72 -6.55
C ILE A 494 57.98 -18.48 -7.43
N VAL A 495 57.06 -17.52 -7.40
CA VAL A 495 57.40 -16.09 -7.62
C VAL A 495 56.68 -15.22 -6.60
N PHE A 496 57.48 -14.56 -5.76
CA PHE A 496 57.11 -13.57 -4.75
C PHE A 496 56.75 -12.20 -5.37
N GLN A 497 55.81 -11.49 -4.73
CA GLN A 497 55.66 -10.03 -4.78
C GLN A 497 56.90 -9.32 -4.18
N PRO A 498 57.11 -8.02 -4.49
CA PRO A 498 56.79 -6.98 -3.50
C PRO A 498 56.19 -5.70 -4.15
N VAL A 499 55.10 -5.12 -3.61
CA VAL A 499 54.97 -4.14 -2.50
C VAL A 499 55.45 -2.72 -2.82
N GLU A 500 54.43 -1.86 -2.99
CA GLU A 500 54.25 -0.45 -2.60
C GLU A 500 55.27 0.65 -2.97
N SER A 501 54.71 1.74 -3.52
CA SER A 501 54.76 3.02 -2.80
C SER A 501 53.51 3.86 -3.07
N GLN A 502 52.96 4.36 -1.96
CA GLN A 502 51.80 5.22 -1.83
C GLN A 502 52.08 6.63 -2.33
N GLN A 503 51.06 7.30 -2.85
CA GLN A 503 50.73 8.69 -2.46
C GLN A 503 49.24 8.99 -2.68
N SER A 504 48.54 9.08 -1.54
CA SER A 504 47.28 9.80 -1.29
C SER A 504 47.38 11.27 -1.72
N ALA A 505 46.35 12.06 -2.03
CA ALA A 505 44.94 12.15 -1.62
C ALA A 505 44.22 12.99 -2.71
N SER A 506 42.91 13.14 -2.86
CA SER A 506 41.75 12.95 -2.00
C SER A 506 40.53 12.86 -2.93
N SER A 507 39.79 11.75 -2.96
CA SER A 507 38.50 11.67 -3.64
C SER A 507 37.40 11.52 -2.58
N SER A 508 36.74 12.62 -2.25
CA SER A 508 35.51 12.61 -1.47
C SER A 508 34.43 11.88 -2.27
N ALA A 509 34.03 10.71 -1.78
CA ALA A 509 32.89 9.96 -2.25
C ALA A 509 31.59 10.76 -2.00
N PHE A 510 30.89 11.11 -3.08
CA PHE A 510 29.45 11.37 -3.04
C PHE A 510 28.75 10.21 -3.76
N ILE A 511 28.28 9.24 -2.98
CA ILE A 511 27.28 8.26 -3.43
C ILE A 511 25.95 9.00 -3.42
N GLY A 512 25.42 9.25 -4.62
CA GLY A 512 24.10 9.84 -4.80
C GLY A 512 23.85 10.08 -6.28
N SER A 513 23.13 9.17 -6.94
CA SER A 513 22.72 9.34 -8.33
C SER A 513 21.49 8.46 -8.63
N PRO A 514 20.60 8.86 -9.54
CA PRO A 514 20.09 10.22 -9.73
C PRO A 514 18.56 10.26 -9.69
N SER A 515 18.04 11.43 -9.31
CA SER A 515 16.66 11.83 -9.60
C SER A 515 16.48 11.90 -11.12
N PHE A 516 15.47 11.21 -11.65
CA PHE A 516 15.03 11.36 -13.03
C PHE A 516 13.66 12.04 -13.06
N GLY A 517 13.61 13.17 -13.75
CA GLY A 517 12.50 14.12 -13.75
C GLY A 517 11.29 13.71 -14.59
N SER A 518 10.18 14.36 -14.26
CA SER A 518 8.92 14.52 -15.00
C SER A 518 8.05 13.27 -15.28
N VAL A 519 7.67 12.56 -14.22
CA VAL A 519 6.32 12.73 -13.64
C VAL A 519 6.53 12.83 -12.15
N ASP A 520 5.88 13.81 -11.53
CA ASP A 520 6.11 14.07 -10.11
C ASP A 520 5.42 12.99 -9.27
N LEU A 521 6.11 11.86 -9.15
CA LEU A 521 5.86 10.80 -8.19
C LEU A 521 6.53 11.13 -6.85
N SER A 522 6.88 12.39 -6.55
CA SER A 522 7.39 12.76 -5.22
C SER A 522 6.40 12.42 -4.10
N ALA A 523 5.09 12.49 -4.40
CA ALA A 523 4.01 11.98 -3.55
C ALA A 523 4.07 10.45 -3.32
N PHE A 524 4.91 9.73 -4.06
CA PHE A 524 5.13 8.29 -3.97
C PHE A 524 6.60 7.92 -3.68
N ARG A 525 7.48 8.91 -3.49
CA ARG A 525 8.90 8.65 -3.14
C ARG A 525 9.00 7.88 -1.81
N ASN A 526 7.98 8.02 -0.97
CA ASN A 526 7.83 7.35 0.32
C ASN A 526 7.07 6.01 0.25
N LEU A 527 6.48 5.67 -0.90
CA LEU A 527 5.81 4.37 -1.13
C LEU A 527 6.75 3.34 -1.77
N GLY A 528 7.92 3.76 -2.25
CA GLY A 528 8.94 2.91 -2.88
C GLY A 528 10.23 2.74 -2.06
N GLY A 529 10.44 3.55 -1.02
CA GLY A 529 11.47 3.27 -0.02
C GLY A 529 10.85 2.39 1.06
N GLY A 530 11.29 1.13 1.19
CA GLY A 530 11.08 0.40 2.44
C GLY A 530 11.48 1.27 3.63
N LEU A 531 10.81 1.08 4.78
CA LEU A 531 10.96 1.88 6.01
C LEU A 531 12.30 2.63 6.08
N ARG A 532 12.31 3.91 5.70
CA ARG A 532 13.38 4.77 6.21
C ARG A 532 13.10 4.93 7.70
N PRO A 533 14.14 4.90 8.56
CA PRO A 533 13.99 5.45 9.91
C PRO A 533 13.56 6.91 9.72
N MET A 534 12.28 7.20 9.91
CA MET A 534 11.83 8.60 9.94
C MET A 534 12.41 9.17 11.23
N ALA A 535 13.36 10.08 11.10
CA ALA A 535 13.74 10.91 12.23
C ALA A 535 12.47 11.62 12.72
N THR A 536 12.26 11.60 14.03
CA THR A 536 11.10 12.22 14.71
C THR A 536 10.92 13.71 14.36
N GLN A 537 11.94 14.36 13.77
CA GLN A 537 11.93 15.78 13.39
C GLN A 537 11.35 16.08 11.99
N ASP A 538 11.29 15.12 11.05
CA ASP A 538 10.88 15.41 9.65
C ASP A 538 9.36 15.47 9.43
N VAL A 539 8.57 15.14 10.46
CA VAL A 539 7.09 15.05 10.41
C VAL A 539 6.44 15.89 11.52
N LEU A 540 7.11 16.95 11.97
CA LEU A 540 6.46 17.94 12.82
C LEU A 540 5.56 18.84 11.96
N TRP A 541 4.35 19.10 12.44
CA TRP A 541 3.50 20.13 11.89
C TRP A 541 4.23 21.47 11.90
N GLN A 542 4.63 21.96 10.72
CA GLN A 542 5.24 23.28 10.61
C GLN A 542 4.15 24.32 10.30
N PRO A 543 3.84 25.25 11.23
CA PRO A 543 3.05 26.43 10.88
C PRO A 543 3.83 27.21 9.80
N ASN A 544 3.14 27.59 8.72
CA ASN A 544 3.77 28.13 7.51
C ASN A 544 4.83 29.21 7.81
N ALA A 545 6.03 29.06 7.27
CA ALA A 545 6.98 30.16 7.14
C ALA A 545 6.43 31.24 6.18
N PRO A 546 6.65 32.54 6.43
CA PRO A 546 6.13 33.60 5.58
C PRO A 546 6.80 33.56 4.19
N SER A 547 6.00 33.40 3.14
CA SER A 547 6.47 33.48 1.75
C SER A 547 6.77 34.93 1.37
N SER A 548 8.03 35.29 1.30
CA SER A 548 8.47 36.52 0.64
C SER A 548 8.69 36.30 -0.87
N SER A 549 8.44 37.37 -1.62
CA SER A 549 8.64 37.60 -3.06
C SER A 549 7.56 37.06 -4.00
N ALA A 550 6.71 38.01 -4.42
CA ALA A 550 5.81 37.93 -5.55
C ALA A 550 6.59 37.85 -6.88
N SER A 551 6.15 37.01 -7.81
CA SER A 551 6.38 37.23 -9.23
C SER A 551 5.11 36.91 -10.01
N VAL A 552 4.64 37.91 -10.74
CA VAL A 552 3.48 37.91 -11.62
C VAL A 552 3.64 36.86 -12.73
N TRP A 553 2.69 35.94 -12.84
CA TRP A 553 2.48 35.14 -14.04
C TRP A 553 0.99 35.05 -14.36
N GLN A 554 0.68 35.29 -15.64
CA GLN A 554 -0.66 35.38 -16.21
C GLN A 554 -1.40 34.04 -16.19
N GLU A 555 -2.72 34.13 -15.98
CA GLU A 555 -3.68 33.02 -15.90
C GLU A 555 -3.79 32.19 -17.19
N PRO A 556 -4.22 30.93 -17.05
CA PRO A 556 -5.31 30.41 -17.87
C PRO A 556 -6.55 30.05 -17.03
N SER A 557 -7.70 30.35 -17.63
CA SER A 557 -9.07 30.14 -17.13
C SER A 557 -9.40 28.68 -16.81
N TRP A 558 -9.99 28.43 -15.65
CA TRP A 558 -10.46 27.12 -15.20
C TRP A 558 -11.98 26.97 -15.38
N THR A 559 -12.40 26.07 -16.28
CA THR A 559 -13.77 25.54 -16.36
C THR A 559 -13.75 24.10 -15.90
N HIS A 560 -14.12 23.83 -14.64
CA HIS A 560 -14.70 22.56 -14.17
C HIS A 560 -15.22 22.77 -12.74
N LEU A 561 -16.40 23.39 -12.65
CA LEU A 561 -17.13 23.70 -11.42
C LEU A 561 -18.38 22.81 -11.22
N GLU A 562 -18.51 21.75 -12.03
CA GLU A 562 -19.69 20.85 -12.01
C GLU A 562 -19.52 19.62 -11.10
N ALA A 563 -18.31 19.36 -10.57
CA ALA A 563 -18.05 18.23 -9.66
C ALA A 563 -18.50 18.47 -8.20
N VAL A 564 -19.12 19.63 -7.90
CA VAL A 564 -19.45 20.08 -6.53
C VAL A 564 -20.95 20.03 -6.22
N GLU A 565 -21.81 19.72 -7.21
CA GLU A 565 -23.26 20.01 -7.12
C GLU A 565 -24.18 18.86 -6.66
N GLN A 566 -23.71 17.64 -6.33
CA GLN A 566 -24.63 16.53 -5.96
C GLN A 566 -24.35 15.80 -4.63
N GLU A 567 -23.78 16.46 -3.62
CA GLU A 567 -23.29 15.75 -2.41
C GLU A 567 -24.07 15.99 -1.09
N SER A 568 -25.26 16.61 -1.10
CA SER A 568 -25.81 17.25 0.11
C SER A 568 -26.85 16.49 0.95
N SER A 569 -27.05 15.16 0.81
CA SER A 569 -27.89 14.43 1.77
C SER A 569 -27.56 12.94 1.93
N ARG A 570 -26.84 12.57 3.02
CA ARG A 570 -26.95 11.29 3.76
C ARG A 570 -25.77 11.15 4.75
N TYR A 571 -26.01 11.35 6.05
CA TYR A 571 -25.05 11.03 7.12
C TYR A 571 -25.76 10.41 8.33
N GLU A 572 -26.32 9.23 8.14
CA GLU A 572 -26.30 8.18 9.16
C GLU A 572 -25.67 6.95 8.48
N HIS A 573 -24.74 6.29 9.18
CA HIS A 573 -23.86 5.20 8.72
C HIS A 573 -22.50 5.60 8.14
N GLN A 574 -21.45 5.02 8.75
CA GLN A 574 -20.05 5.13 8.33
C GLN A 574 -19.87 4.42 6.98
N ALA A 575 -19.53 5.16 5.92
CA ALA A 575 -19.03 4.57 4.66
C ALA A 575 -18.40 5.62 3.72
N SER A 576 -17.31 5.19 3.10
CA SER A 576 -16.74 5.55 1.80
C SER A 576 -16.43 7.01 1.46
N SER A 577 -15.14 7.35 1.43
CA SER A 577 -14.61 8.59 0.82
C SER A 577 -14.55 8.53 -0.71
N LEU A 578 -15.02 7.43 -1.30
CA LEU A 578 -14.80 7.10 -2.70
C LEU A 578 -16.03 7.26 -3.57
N SER A 579 -17.25 7.19 -3.04
CA SER A 579 -18.47 7.58 -3.77
C SER A 579 -18.40 9.01 -4.35
N LEU A 580 -17.54 9.85 -3.75
CA LEU A 580 -17.12 11.19 -4.19
C LEU A 580 -16.49 11.28 -5.59
N LEU A 581 -16.10 10.15 -6.18
CA LEU A 581 -15.19 10.12 -7.33
C LEU A 581 -15.81 9.53 -8.61
N PHE A 582 -17.10 9.17 -8.62
CA PHE A 582 -17.65 8.20 -9.56
C PHE A 582 -18.87 8.59 -10.42
N GLU A 583 -19.21 9.87 -10.57
CA GLU A 583 -20.18 10.30 -11.60
C GLU A 583 -19.54 11.26 -12.61
N GLN A 584 -19.19 10.75 -13.80
CA GLN A 584 -19.73 11.20 -15.09
C GLN A 584 -19.01 10.58 -16.30
N THR A 585 -19.75 9.80 -17.09
CA THR A 585 -19.69 9.83 -18.56
C THR A 585 -21.11 9.64 -19.10
N SER A 586 -21.86 10.72 -19.28
CA SER A 586 -22.98 10.75 -20.24
C SER A 586 -23.31 12.21 -20.61
N GLN A 587 -22.85 12.68 -21.76
CA GLN A 587 -23.37 13.91 -22.35
C GLN A 587 -24.65 13.62 -23.16
N SER A 588 -25.71 14.33 -22.78
CA SER A 588 -26.77 14.92 -23.62
C SER A 588 -27.54 14.01 -24.61
N THR A 589 -28.77 13.64 -24.23
CA THR A 589 -29.94 13.86 -25.10
C THR A 589 -31.19 14.16 -24.27
N LYS A 590 -32.09 14.95 -24.86
CA LYS A 590 -33.19 15.72 -24.25
C LYS A 590 -34.28 14.89 -23.55
N LYS A 591 -34.87 15.52 -22.52
CA LYS A 591 -36.14 15.24 -21.82
C LYS A 591 -37.18 14.44 -22.62
N THR A 592 -37.64 13.31 -22.06
CA THR A 592 -39.06 12.93 -21.98
C THR A 592 -39.30 12.03 -20.76
N THR A 593 -40.27 12.42 -19.93
CA THR A 593 -40.78 11.67 -18.77
C THR A 593 -41.48 10.37 -19.18
N LYS A 594 -41.06 9.22 -18.66
CA LYS A 594 -41.88 7.99 -18.57
C LYS A 594 -41.62 7.28 -17.24
N SER A 595 -42.71 6.88 -16.59
CA SER A 595 -42.76 6.06 -15.37
C SER A 595 -42.13 4.68 -15.57
N PRO A 596 -41.58 4.03 -14.52
CA PRO A 596 -40.99 2.70 -14.64
C PRO A 596 -42.06 1.61 -14.86
N PRO A 597 -41.70 0.48 -15.48
CA PRO A 597 -42.61 -0.64 -15.73
C PRO A 597 -42.93 -1.42 -14.43
N PRO A 598 -44.09 -2.10 -14.35
CA PRO A 598 -44.53 -2.80 -13.15
C PRO A 598 -43.71 -4.09 -12.93
N GLY A 599 -43.17 -4.28 -11.72
CA GLY A 599 -42.52 -5.54 -11.34
C GLY A 599 -41.46 -5.49 -10.24
N PHE A 600 -40.99 -4.31 -9.83
CA PHE A 600 -40.03 -4.20 -8.72
C PHE A 600 -40.76 -3.87 -7.41
N ALA A 601 -40.87 -4.85 -6.52
CA ALA A 601 -41.21 -4.61 -5.12
C ALA A 601 -39.99 -3.99 -4.40
N PRO A 602 -40.16 -2.93 -3.60
CA PRO A 602 -39.06 -2.37 -2.83
C PRO A 602 -38.67 -3.34 -1.71
N VAL A 603 -37.39 -3.76 -1.71
CA VAL A 603 -36.78 -4.50 -0.60
C VAL A 603 -36.68 -3.57 0.59
N VAL A 604 -37.55 -3.77 1.58
CA VAL A 604 -37.51 -3.12 2.88
C VAL A 604 -36.44 -3.85 3.72
N THR A 605 -35.28 -3.22 3.92
CA THR A 605 -34.31 -3.68 4.91
C THR A 605 -34.81 -3.31 6.32
N ARG A 606 -35.34 -4.30 7.04
CA ARG A 606 -35.64 -4.18 8.48
C ARG A 606 -34.34 -4.20 9.28
N ASN A 607 -34.16 -3.20 10.12
CA ASN A 607 -33.04 -3.06 11.06
C ASN A 607 -33.18 -4.07 12.23
N PRO A 608 -32.17 -4.91 12.55
CA PRO A 608 -32.29 -5.99 13.53
C PRO A 608 -32.03 -5.60 15.01
N PHE A 609 -32.07 -4.32 15.39
CA PHE A 609 -31.80 -3.89 16.78
C PHE A 609 -32.94 -3.07 17.43
N VAL A 610 -34.18 -3.53 17.33
CA VAL A 610 -35.28 -3.02 18.17
C VAL A 610 -35.79 -4.14 19.09
N VAL A 611 -35.33 -4.10 20.33
CA VAL A 611 -35.92 -4.84 21.44
C VAL A 611 -37.06 -3.98 22.01
N GLY A 612 -38.28 -4.50 21.92
CA GLY A 612 -39.35 -4.34 22.91
C GLY A 612 -40.03 -2.97 23.06
N GLY A 613 -41.33 -2.93 22.73
CA GLY A 613 -42.24 -1.88 23.22
C GLY A 613 -43.64 -1.98 22.60
N HIS A 614 -44.50 -2.83 23.17
CA HIS A 614 -45.96 -2.69 23.00
C HIS A 614 -46.41 -1.35 23.59
N PRO A 615 -47.44 -0.69 23.02
CA PRO A 615 -48.77 -0.88 23.60
C PRO A 615 -49.95 -0.85 22.62
N SER A 616 -51.01 -1.55 23.04
CA SER A 616 -52.46 -1.32 22.86
C SER A 616 -53.03 -0.98 21.48
#